data_AF-A0A161PWG1-F1
#
_entry.id   AF-A0A161PWG1-F1
#
_cell.length_a   1.000
_cell.length_b   1.000
_cell.length_c   1.000
_cell.angle_alpha   90.00
_cell.angle_beta   90.00
_cell.angle_gamma   90.00
#
_symmetry.space_group_name_H-M   'P 1'
#
loop_
_entity.id
_entity.type
_entity.pdbx_description
1 polymer ?
#
loop_
_entity_poly.entity_id
_entity_poly.type
_entity_poly.pdbx_seq_one_letter_code
_entity_poly.pdbx_strand_id
1 'polypeptide(L)'
;MYLETGFEDAITILENLEHYRKRLRIINALERLNEEIRRRERIIRIFHNRESAICLIRALLMEQDEKRTSGKKYLDMVEYFEWQKENAKKAKEKIVSIS
;
A
#
# COMPACT_ATOMS: atom_id res chain seq x y z
N MET A 1 15.90 -4.23 -14.41
CA MET A 1 16.65 -3.11 -13.79
C MET A 1 15.68 -1.98 -13.41
N TYR A 2 14.74 -2.27 -12.51
CA TYR A 2 13.71 -1.34 -11.99
C TYR A 2 13.15 -1.88 -10.65
N LEU A 3 13.19 -3.21 -10.48
CA LEU A 3 12.85 -3.88 -9.22
C LEU A 3 13.87 -3.61 -8.09
N GLU A 4 15.17 -3.55 -8.39
CA GLU A 4 16.19 -3.36 -7.35
C GLU A 4 16.13 -1.97 -6.71
N THR A 5 15.95 -0.92 -7.50
CA THR A 5 15.91 0.47 -7.00
C THR A 5 14.72 0.70 -6.06
N GLY A 6 13.54 0.14 -6.40
CA GLY A 6 12.38 0.22 -5.51
C GLY A 6 12.46 -0.70 -4.29
N PHE A 7 13.33 -1.73 -4.34
CA PHE A 7 13.51 -2.67 -3.24
C PHE A 7 14.36 -2.07 -2.12
N GLU A 8 15.44 -1.35 -2.44
CA GLU A 8 16.23 -0.61 -1.45
C GLU A 8 15.43 0.49 -0.78
N ASP A 9 14.61 1.24 -1.53
CA ASP A 9 13.69 2.22 -0.96
C ASP A 9 12.65 1.56 -0.05
N ALA A 10 12.10 0.42 -0.46
CA ALA A 10 11.13 -0.34 0.35
C ALA A 10 11.76 -0.88 1.65
N ILE A 11 13.01 -1.37 1.59
CA ILE A 11 13.78 -1.80 2.76
C ILE A 11 14.03 -0.62 3.69
N THR A 12 14.46 0.52 3.15
CA THR A 12 14.77 1.72 3.93
C THR A 12 13.54 2.24 4.67
N ILE A 13 12.36 2.18 4.03
CA ILE A 13 11.07 2.52 4.66
C ILE A 13 10.70 1.49 5.73
N LEU A 14 10.90 0.20 5.47
CA LEU A 14 10.61 -0.87 6.44
C LEU A 14 11.52 -0.82 7.67
N GLU A 15 12.77 -0.39 7.52
CA GLU A 15 13.77 -0.31 8.59
C GLU A 15 13.66 0.97 9.43
N ASN A 16 13.46 2.14 8.79
CA ASN A 16 13.55 3.43 9.48
C ASN A 16 12.20 3.98 9.99
N LEU A 17 11.07 3.47 9.49
CA LEU A 17 9.75 4.02 9.80
C LEU A 17 8.86 2.95 10.45
N GLU A 18 9.11 2.63 11.73
CA GLU A 18 8.29 1.68 12.51
C GLU A 18 6.78 1.99 12.45
N HIS A 19 6.43 3.28 12.40
CA HIS A 19 5.05 3.76 12.30
C HIS A 19 4.39 3.38 10.97
N TYR A 20 5.18 3.35 9.90
CA TYR A 20 4.75 2.94 8.57
C TYR A 20 4.79 1.43 8.45
N ARG A 21 5.72 0.73 9.09
CA ARG A 21 5.78 -0.74 9.15
C ARG A 21 4.49 -1.39 9.64
N LYS A 22 3.88 -0.84 10.70
CA LYS A 22 2.59 -1.31 11.23
C LYS A 22 1.42 -1.05 10.28
N ARG A 23 1.47 0.03 9.50
CA ARG A 23 0.41 0.46 8.56
C ARG A 23 0.56 -0.15 7.16
N LEU A 24 1.80 -0.41 6.73
CA LEU A 24 2.19 -1.10 5.49
C LEU A 24 2.07 -2.61 5.59
N ARG A 25 1.33 -3.15 6.57
CA ARG A 25 0.71 -4.49 6.49
C ARG A 25 -0.35 -4.54 5.38
N ILE A 26 0.03 -4.11 4.19
CA ILE A 26 -0.65 -4.27 2.91
C ILE A 26 -0.97 -5.76 2.70
N ILE A 27 -0.09 -6.65 3.20
CA ILE A 27 -0.28 -8.10 3.20
C ILE A 27 -1.60 -8.47 3.91
N ASN A 28 -1.87 -7.95 5.11
CA ASN A 28 -3.10 -8.26 5.86
C ASN A 28 -4.36 -7.68 5.20
N ALA A 29 -4.24 -6.53 4.52
CA ALA A 29 -5.38 -5.94 3.81
C ALA A 29 -5.73 -6.73 2.54
N LEU A 30 -4.73 -7.24 1.83
CA LEU A 30 -4.91 -8.13 0.68
C LEU A 30 -5.42 -9.51 1.09
N GLU A 31 -4.93 -10.07 2.19
CA GLU A 31 -5.44 -11.33 2.76
C GLU A 31 -6.92 -11.22 3.11
N ARG A 32 -7.33 -10.16 3.82
CA ARG A 32 -8.74 -9.90 4.13
C ARG A 32 -9.60 -9.74 2.88
N LEU A 33 -9.08 -9.07 1.85
CA LEU A 33 -9.78 -8.93 0.57
C LEU A 33 -9.98 -10.30 -0.10
N ASN A 34 -8.94 -11.14 -0.12
CA ASN A 34 -8.98 -12.48 -0.68
C ASN A 34 -9.92 -13.40 0.10
N GLU A 35 -9.97 -13.30 1.43
CA GLU A 35 -10.94 -14.03 2.26
C GLU A 35 -12.38 -13.62 1.93
N GLU A 36 -12.64 -12.32 1.78
CA GLU A 36 -13.98 -11.83 1.44
C GLU A 36 -14.42 -12.27 0.04
N ILE A 37 -13.50 -12.25 -0.93
CA ILE A 37 -13.74 -12.79 -2.28
C ILE A 37 -14.09 -14.28 -2.20
N ARG A 38 -13.30 -15.09 -1.49
CA ARG A 38 -13.57 -16.54 -1.31
C ARG A 38 -14.87 -16.82 -0.55
N ARG A 39 -15.24 -15.97 0.42
CA ARG A 39 -16.51 -16.08 1.15
C ARG A 39 -17.70 -15.84 0.24
N ARG A 40 -17.63 -14.81 -0.61
CA ARG A 40 -18.70 -14.47 -1.57
C ARG A 40 -18.76 -15.47 -2.72
N GLU A 41 -17.63 -15.98 -3.18
CA GLU A 41 -17.54 -17.08 -4.14
C GLU A 41 -18.24 -18.35 -3.62
N ARG A 42 -17.98 -18.74 -2.36
CA ARG A 42 -18.61 -19.92 -1.74
C ARG A 42 -20.15 -19.84 -1.72
N ILE A 43 -20.71 -18.63 -1.63
CA ILE A 43 -22.17 -18.40 -1.66
C ILE A 43 -22.72 -18.55 -3.08
N ILE A 44 -22.01 -18.02 -4.08
CA ILE A 44 -22.46 -18.00 -5.48
C ILE A 44 -22.30 -19.39 -6.14
N ARG A 45 -21.38 -20.23 -5.64
CA ARG A 45 -21.05 -21.62 -6.05
C ARG A 45 -20.61 -21.81 -7.50
N ILE A 46 -21.29 -21.22 -8.49
CA ILE A 46 -20.92 -21.22 -9.92
C ILE A 46 -21.32 -19.87 -10.50
N PHE A 47 -20.35 -19.13 -11.06
CA PHE A 47 -20.67 -17.93 -11.82
C PHE A 47 -21.30 -18.30 -13.16
N HIS A 48 -22.50 -17.78 -13.42
CA HIS A 48 -23.17 -17.99 -14.70
C HIS A 48 -22.42 -17.38 -15.90
N ASN A 49 -21.61 -16.34 -15.70
CA ASN A 49 -20.76 -15.72 -16.72
C ASN A 49 -19.60 -14.91 -16.08
N ARG A 50 -18.63 -14.49 -16.90
CA ARG A 50 -17.50 -13.63 -16.44
C ARG A 50 -17.96 -12.26 -15.93
N GLU A 51 -19.01 -11.69 -16.51
CA GLU A 51 -19.54 -10.38 -16.12
C GLU A 51 -20.02 -10.35 -14.67
N SER A 52 -20.66 -11.43 -14.20
CA SER A 52 -21.11 -11.58 -12.81
C SER A 52 -19.93 -11.60 -11.83
N ALA A 53 -18.80 -12.21 -12.20
CA ALA A 53 -17.58 -12.16 -11.40
C ALA A 53 -16.98 -10.75 -11.37
N ILE A 54 -16.96 -10.05 -12.51
CA ILE A 54 -16.48 -8.67 -12.60
C ILE A 54 -17.37 -7.73 -11.77
N CYS A 55 -18.69 -7.88 -11.83
CA CYS A 55 -19.64 -7.11 -11.03
C CYS A 55 -19.45 -7.33 -9.53
N LEU A 56 -19.18 -8.58 -9.09
CA LEU A 56 -18.87 -8.88 -7.69
C LEU A 56 -17.60 -8.15 -7.23
N ILE A 57 -16.54 -8.23 -8.02
CA ILE A 57 -15.25 -7.58 -7.71
C ILE A 57 -15.44 -6.06 -7.69
N ARG A 58 -16.16 -5.49 -8.65
CA ARG A 58 -16.48 -4.05 -8.69
C ARG A 58 -17.23 -3.60 -7.45
N ALA A 59 -18.29 -4.30 -7.06
CA ALA A 59 -19.08 -3.97 -5.87
C ALA A 59 -18.22 -4.05 -4.59
N LEU A 60 -17.35 -5.07 -4.49
CA LEU A 60 -16.46 -5.25 -3.36
C LEU A 60 -15.39 -4.15 -3.29
N LEU A 61 -14.83 -3.73 -4.44
CA LEU A 61 -13.88 -2.63 -4.49
C LEU A 61 -14.53 -1.30 -4.11
N MET A 62 -15.75 -1.02 -4.58
CA MET A 62 -16.50 0.19 -4.19
C MET A 62 -16.78 0.21 -2.69
N GLU A 63 -17.20 -0.91 -2.10
CA GLU A 63 -17.42 -1.03 -0.66
C GLU A 63 -16.13 -0.77 0.15
N GLN A 64 -15.00 -1.25 -0.35
CA GLN A 64 -13.69 -1.03 0.28
C GLN A 64 -13.22 0.42 0.12
N ASP A 65 -13.44 1.02 -1.03
CA ASP A 65 -13.12 2.42 -1.29
C ASP A 65 -13.93 3.34 -0.38
N GLU A 66 -15.24 3.12 -0.27
CA GLU A 66 -16.12 3.88 0.62
C GLU A 66 -15.69 3.75 2.09
N LYS A 67 -15.32 2.55 2.54
CA LYS A 67 -14.77 2.30 3.89
C LYS A 67 -13.43 2.98 4.13
N ARG A 68 -12.58 3.09 3.10
CA ARG A 68 -11.27 3.74 3.19
C ARG A 68 -11.37 5.25 3.14
N THR A 69 -12.29 5.78 2.34
CA THR A 69 -12.56 7.21 2.18
C THR A 69 -13.27 7.78 3.40
N SER A 70 -14.14 7.01 4.04
CA SER A 70 -14.82 7.40 5.29
C SER A 70 -13.99 7.17 6.57
N GLY A 71 -12.85 6.47 6.46
CA GLY A 71 -11.94 6.18 7.58
C GLY A 71 -10.89 7.27 7.84
N LYS A 72 -10.22 7.21 9.01
CA LYS A 72 -9.02 8.02 9.28
C LYS A 72 -7.96 7.73 8.20
N LYS A 73 -7.29 8.78 7.67
CA LYS A 73 -6.18 8.67 6.70
C LYS A 73 -5.26 7.49 7.08
N TYR A 74 -5.31 6.43 6.28
CA TYR A 74 -4.67 5.15 6.61
C TYR A 74 -3.13 5.25 6.58
N LEU A 75 -2.62 6.16 5.75
CA LEU A 75 -1.21 6.49 5.64
C LEU A 75 -1.10 7.99 5.40
N ASP A 76 -0.45 8.69 6.33
CA ASP A 76 -0.04 10.07 6.13
C ASP A 76 1.41 10.03 5.68
N MET A 77 1.73 10.61 4.53
CA MET A 77 3.08 10.58 3.94
C MET A 77 3.88 11.85 4.23
N VAL A 78 3.32 12.79 5.00
CA VAL A 78 3.96 14.07 5.32
C VAL A 78 5.35 13.86 5.94
N GLU A 79 5.44 13.01 6.96
CA GLU A 79 6.70 12.72 7.66
C GLU A 79 7.73 12.03 6.74
N TYR A 80 7.27 11.18 5.81
CA TYR A 80 8.14 10.58 4.77
C TYR A 80 8.71 11.64 3.82
N PHE A 81 7.89 12.58 3.36
CA PHE A 81 8.35 13.66 2.48
C PHE A 81 9.30 14.63 3.18
N GLU A 82 9.13 14.85 4.48
CA GLU A 82 10.05 15.62 5.31
C GLU A 82 11.40 14.91 5.47
N TRP A 83 11.38 13.61 5.79
CA TRP A 83 12.59 12.78 5.86
C TRP A 83 13.35 12.72 4.52
N GLN A 84 12.65 12.60 3.39
CA GLN A 84 13.27 12.67 2.05
C GLN A 84 13.98 14.00 1.80
N LYS A 85 13.35 15.12 2.18
CA LYS A 85 13.97 16.46 2.05
C LYS A 85 15.20 16.61 2.93
N GLU A 86 15.18 16.11 4.16
CA GLU A 86 16.34 16.15 5.06
C GLU A 86 17.50 15.29 4.54
N ASN A 87 17.23 14.11 4.00
CA ASN A 87 18.27 13.26 3.42
C ASN A 87 18.86 13.86 2.13
N ALA A 88 18.02 14.45 1.27
CA ALA A 88 18.49 15.18 0.10
C ALA A 88 19.36 16.40 0.48
N LYS A 89 19.05 17.05 1.61
CA LYS A 89 19.84 18.16 2.16
C LYS A 89 21.18 17.69 2.72
N LYS A 90 21.19 16.60 3.52
CA LYS A 90 22.42 15.97 4.04
C LYS A 90 23.33 15.46 2.92
N ALA A 91 22.76 14.91 1.85
CA ALA A 91 23.51 14.50 0.66
C ALA A 91 24.19 15.69 -0.03
N LYS A 92 23.50 16.84 -0.15
CA LYS A 92 24.09 18.07 -0.69
C LYS A 92 25.19 18.66 0.21
N GLU A 93 25.00 18.69 1.52
CA GLU A 93 26.00 19.20 2.47
C GLU A 93 27.27 18.35 2.46
N LYS A 94 27.15 17.03 2.32
CA LYS A 94 28.28 16.10 2.22
C LYS A 94 29.07 16.24 0.92
N ILE A 95 28.41 16.62 -0.17
CA ILE A 95 29.08 16.90 -1.46
C ILE A 95 29.85 18.22 -1.39
N VAL A 96 29.29 19.23 -0.73
CA VAL A 96 29.94 20.55 -0.54
C VAL A 96 31.11 20.47 0.43
N SER A 97 31.13 19.55 1.40
CA SER A 97 32.27 19.36 2.32
C SER A 97 33.43 18.55 1.73
N ILE A 98 33.25 17.93 0.56
CA ILE A 98 34.25 17.11 -0.12
C ILE A 98 34.94 17.89 -1.27
N SER A 99 34.38 19.04 -1.67
CA SER A 99 35.03 20.01 -2.58
C SER A 99 35.74 21.12 -1.80
#